data_AF-A0A268TYH6-F1
#
_entry.id   AF-A0A268TYH6-F1
#
_cell.length_a   1.000
_cell.length_b   1.000
_cell.length_c   1.000
_cell.angle_alpha   90.00
_cell.angle_beta   90.00
_cell.angle_gamma   90.00
#
_symmetry.space_group_name_H-M   'P 1'
#
loop_
_entity.id
_entity.type
_entity.pdbx_description
1 polymer ?
#
loop_
_entity_poly.entity_id
_entity_poly.type
_entity_poly.pdbx_seq_one_letter_code
_entity_poly.pdbx_strand_id
1 'polypeptide(L)' 'MKKSNGIYSPCRGKIAEDFLNVRNMCKKLKIPRDSFYKLIASSKKRKKFKNIKLKELIDNGYIIYVGDEVSESKEGVEQ' A
#
# COMPACT_ATOMS: atom_id res chain seq x y z
N MET A 1 21.02 5.28 11.73
CA MET A 1 19.97 4.28 11.39
C MET A 1 18.97 4.91 10.43
N LYS A 2 19.08 4.66 9.11
CA LYS A 2 18.05 5.08 8.14
C LYS A 2 16.83 4.20 8.37
N LYS A 3 15.72 4.79 8.85
CA LYS A 3 14.45 4.08 9.02
C LYS A 3 13.84 3.91 7.64
N SER A 4 13.91 2.68 7.14
CA SER A 4 13.15 2.23 5.98
C SER A 4 11.65 2.42 6.27
N ASN A 5 11.04 3.42 5.64
CA ASN A 5 9.61 3.74 5.75
C ASN A 5 8.87 3.17 4.53
N GLY A 6 8.81 1.85 4.42
CA GLY A 6 8.16 1.17 3.31
C GLY A 6 6.73 1.68 3.08
N ILE A 7 6.44 2.09 1.84
CA ILE A 7 5.17 2.72 1.48
C ILE A 7 4.26 1.68 0.84
N TYR A 8 3.06 1.52 1.41
CA TYR A 8 1.97 0.79 0.78
C TYR A 8 1.15 1.76 -0.06
N SER A 9 0.70 1.31 -1.24
CA SER A 9 -0.11 2.12 -2.14
C SER A 9 -1.28 1.29 -2.70
N PRO A 10 -2.47 1.89 -2.85
CA PRO A 10 -3.58 1.20 -3.50
C PRO A 10 -3.28 0.96 -4.99
N CYS A 11 -3.41 -0.29 -5.43
CA CYS A 11 -3.26 -0.68 -6.82
C CYS A 11 -4.48 -0.24 -7.63
N ARG A 12 -4.39 0.94 -8.23
CA ARG A 12 -5.51 1.54 -8.98
C ARG A 12 -5.96 0.68 -10.16
N GLY A 13 -5.05 -0.03 -10.83
CA GLY A 13 -5.38 -0.92 -11.96
C GLY A 13 -6.32 -2.04 -11.52
N LYS A 14 -5.89 -2.87 -10.58
CA LYS A 14 -6.69 -4.00 -10.09
C LYS A 14 -8.00 -3.56 -9.42
N ILE A 15 -7.96 -2.45 -8.69
CA ILE A 15 -9.17 -1.88 -8.07
C ILE A 15 -10.15 -1.36 -9.14
N ALA A 16 -9.66 -0.80 -10.24
CA ALA A 16 -10.50 -0.35 -11.33
C ALA A 16 -11.16 -1.53 -12.07
N GLU A 17 -10.44 -2.63 -12.25
CA GLU A 17 -11.00 -3.84 -12.88
C GLU A 17 -12.08 -4.50 -12.03
N ASP A 18 -11.82 -4.73 -10.73
CA ASP A 18 -12.72 -5.52 -9.88
C ASP A 18 -13.85 -4.67 -9.25
N PHE A 19 -13.54 -3.39 -8.96
CA PHE A 19 -14.42 -2.49 -8.20
C PHE A 19 -14.73 -1.17 -8.90
N LEU A 20 -14.20 -0.86 -10.09
CA LEU A 20 -14.20 0.46 -10.76
C LEU A 20 -13.35 1.53 -10.06
N ASN A 21 -13.44 1.65 -8.72
CA ASN A 21 -12.64 2.61 -7.96
C ASN A 21 -12.55 2.27 -6.46
N VAL A 22 -11.60 2.93 -5.77
CA VAL A 22 -11.34 2.75 -4.33
C VAL A 22 -12.58 3.02 -3.48
N ARG A 23 -13.42 3.99 -3.86
CA ARG A 23 -14.64 4.34 -3.11
C ARG A 23 -15.62 3.18 -3.13
N ASN A 24 -15.79 2.55 -4.28
CA ASN A 24 -16.70 1.44 -4.47
C ASN A 24 -16.16 0.16 -3.79
N MET A 25 -14.85 -0.08 -3.84
CA MET A 25 -14.19 -1.14 -3.08
C MET A 25 -14.44 -0.98 -1.58
N CYS A 26 -14.19 0.22 -1.04
CA CYS A 26 -14.47 0.53 0.37
C CYS A 26 -15.96 0.30 0.72
N LYS A 27 -16.88 0.69 -0.17
CA LYS A 27 -18.32 0.49 0.01
C LYS A 27 -18.70 -1.00 0.01
N LYS A 28 -18.22 -1.79 -0.96
CA LYS A 28 -18.48 -3.24 -1.05
C LYS A 28 -17.91 -4.00 0.15
N LEU A 29 -16.68 -3.69 0.55
CA LEU A 29 -16.00 -4.35 1.69
C LEU A 29 -16.46 -3.84 3.06
N LYS A 30 -17.38 -2.86 3.08
CA LYS A 30 -17.84 -2.15 4.28
C LYS A 30 -16.67 -1.61 5.11
N ILE A 31 -15.67 -1.05 4.43
CA ILE A 31 -14.50 -0.41 5.04
C ILE A 31 -14.68 1.10 4.92
N PRO A 32 -14.60 1.87 6.02
CA PRO A 32 -14.61 3.32 5.93
C PRO A 32 -13.40 3.77 5.11
N ARG A 33 -13.63 4.63 4.10
CA ARG A 33 -12.56 5.18 3.27
C ARG A 33 -11.44 5.79 4.12
N ASP A 34 -11.81 6.49 5.18
CA ASP A 34 -10.86 7.10 6.12
C ASP A 34 -10.00 6.06 6.84
N SER A 35 -10.62 4.94 7.27
CA SER A 35 -9.89 3.80 7.83
C SER A 35 -8.97 3.16 6.81
N PHE A 36 -9.38 3.02 5.54
CA PHE A 36 -8.53 2.45 4.49
C PHE A 36 -7.24 3.25 4.30
N TYR A 37 -7.34 4.58 4.14
CA TYR A 37 -6.15 5.43 4.01
C TYR A 37 -5.33 5.49 5.31
N LYS A 38 -5.97 5.53 6.50
CA LYS A 38 -5.29 5.44 7.80
C LYS A 38 -4.56 4.12 7.99
N LEU A 39 -5.10 3.02 7.48
CA LEU A 39 -4.51 1.69 7.55
C LEU A 39 -3.26 1.61 6.67
N ILE A 40 -3.34 2.10 5.44
CA ILE A 40 -2.19 2.20 4.53
C ILE A 40 -1.10 3.11 5.14
N ALA A 41 -1.49 4.29 5.64
CA ALA A 41 -0.57 5.24 6.26
C ALA A 41 0.03 4.73 7.59
N SER A 42 -0.73 4.02 8.41
CA SER A 42 -0.22 3.41 9.66
C SER A 42 0.70 2.23 9.39
N SER A 43 0.50 1.51 8.30
CA SER A 43 1.35 0.37 7.91
C SER A 43 2.77 0.81 7.57
N LYS A 44 2.96 2.06 7.10
CA LYS A 44 4.29 2.71 6.95
C LYS A 44 5.11 2.70 8.24
N LYS A 45 4.46 2.62 9.42
CA LYS A 45 5.12 2.59 10.74
C LYS A 45 5.03 1.25 11.47
N ARG A 46 4.23 0.28 10.99
CA ARG A 46 4.01 -0.99 11.71
C ARG A 46 3.89 -2.17 10.75
N LYS A 47 4.89 -3.06 10.78
CA LYS A 47 4.95 -4.37 10.08
C LYS A 47 3.89 -5.39 10.57
N LYS A 48 2.99 -5.00 11.50
CA LYS A 48 1.94 -5.86 12.07
C LYS A 48 0.57 -5.45 11.53
N PHE A 49 0.16 -6.10 10.45
CA PHE A 49 -1.23 -6.14 10.01
C PHE A 49 -2.05 -6.96 11.01
N LYS A 50 -2.62 -6.31 12.04
CA LYS A 50 -3.60 -6.98 12.93
C LYS A 50 -4.99 -7.12 12.29
N ASN A 51 -5.24 -6.44 11.17
CA ASN A 51 -6.53 -6.44 10.51
C ASN A 51 -6.54 -7.44 9.34
N ILE A 52 -7.29 -8.54 9.49
CA ILE A 52 -7.39 -9.64 8.53
C ILE A 52 -7.76 -9.12 7.12
N LYS A 53 -8.72 -8.19 7.06
CA LYS A 53 -9.17 -7.58 5.80
C LYS A 53 -8.06 -6.86 5.03
N LEU A 54 -7.08 -6.29 5.75
CA LEU A 54 -5.98 -5.57 5.13
C LEU A 54 -4.94 -6.53 4.55
N LYS A 55 -4.70 -7.65 5.24
CA LYS A 55 -3.85 -8.73 4.73
C LYS A 55 -4.47 -9.31 3.46
N GLU A 56 -5.77 -9.57 3.45
CA GLU A 56 -6.48 -10.04 2.25
C GLU A 56 -6.36 -9.03 1.10
N LEU A 57 -6.49 -7.72 1.36
CA LEU A 57 -6.34 -6.71 0.31
C LEU A 57 -4.92 -6.68 -0.31
N ILE A 58 -3.89 -6.95 0.49
CA ILE A 58 -2.51 -7.06 0.02
C ILE A 58 -2.30 -8.37 -0.74
N ASP A 59 -2.80 -9.48 -0.20
CA ASP A 59 -2.68 -10.83 -0.77
C ASP A 59 -3.40 -10.91 -2.14
N ASN A 60 -4.59 -10.32 -2.22
CA ASN A 60 -5.31 -10.15 -3.47
C ASN A 60 -4.69 -9.09 -4.38
N GLY A 61 -3.62 -8.38 -4.01
CA GLY A 61 -2.94 -7.41 -4.86
C GLY A 61 -3.67 -6.08 -5.07
N TYR A 62 -4.70 -5.78 -4.28
CA TYR A 62 -5.35 -4.45 -4.28
C TYR A 62 -4.51 -3.39 -3.57
N ILE A 63 -3.61 -3.80 -2.68
CA ILE A 63 -2.62 -2.94 -2.05
C ILE A 63 -1.25 -3.52 -2.36
N ILE A 64 -0.39 -2.72 -2.99
CA ILE A 64 0.96 -3.13 -3.33
C ILE A 64 1.96 -2.43 -2.42
N TYR A 65 3.04 -3.14 -2.11
CA TYR A 65 4.20 -2.56 -1.48
C TYR A 65 5.06 -1.91 -2.57
N VAL A 66 5.19 -0.58 -2.53
CA VAL A 66 5.94 0.17 -3.57
C VAL A 66 7.43 0.31 -3.20
N GLY A 67 7.83 -0.20 -2.04
CA GLY A 67 9.20 -0.10 -1.56
C GLY A 67 9.42 1.04 -0.58
N ASP A 68 10.59 1.02 0.02
CA ASP A 68 11.23 2.24 0.48
C ASP A 68 11.73 2.96 -0.75
N GLU A 69 11.51 4.26 -0.83
CA GLU A 69 12.29 5.08 -1.74
C GLU A 69 13.75 5.05 -1.25
N VAL A 70 14.48 4.00 -1.60
CA VAL A 70 15.94 4.07 -1.65
C VAL A 70 16.21 4.89 -2.89
N SER A 71 16.56 6.16 -2.72
CA SER A 71 17.35 6.84 -3.75
C SER A 71 18.59 5.97 -3.98
N GLU A 72 18.55 5.13 -5.00
CA GLU A 72 19.75 4.69 -5.67
C GLU A 72 20.20 5.85 -6.55
N SER A 73 20.83 6.85 -5.92
CA SER A 73 21.69 7.79 -6.63
C SER A 73 23.10 7.26 -6.51
N LYS A 74 23.47 6.25 -7.29
CA LYS A 74 24.87 5.97 -7.67
C LYS A 74 24.93 5.13 -8.94
N GLU A 75 24.96 5.79 -10.09
CA GLU A 75 25.90 5.39 -11.15
C GLU A 75 26.88 6.55 -11.32
N GLY A 76 27.87 6.61 -10.42
CA GLY A 76 29.14 7.21 -10.75
C GLY A 76 29.93 6.18 -11.52
N VAL A 77 29.85 6.24 -12.86
CA VAL A 77 30.83 5.59 -13.72
C VAL A 77 32.05 6.51 -13.74
N GLU A 78 33.08 6.10 -13.01
CA GLU A 78 34.45 6.57 -13.19
C GLU A 78 35.31 5.31 -13.33
N GLN A 79 35.74 5.02 -14.56
CA GLN A 79 37.07 4.53 -14.94
C GLN A 79 37.20 4.42 -16.46
#